data_AF-A0A7T7WLV3-F1
#
_entry.id   AF-A0A7T7WLV3-F1
#
_cell.length_a   1.000
_cell.length_b   1.000
_cell.length_c   1.000
_cell.angle_alpha   90.00
_cell.angle_beta   90.00
_cell.angle_gamma   90.00
#
_symmetry.space_group_name_H-M   'P 1'
#
loop_
_entity.id
_entity.type
_entity.pdbx_description
1 polymer ?
#
loop_
_entity_poly.entity_id
_entity_poly.type
_entity_poly.pdbx_seq_one_letter_code
_entity_poly.pdbx_strand_id
1 'polypeptide(L)'
;MSFGQLGTSKAEYEMNTHENTFDSKPEIKPFTTKAPVHVVEALDAVASHMNMTRNALVLKLINQYLPDAFISYSVAYNQAINNGFADDKDVISDMDLMIKNAELSAEAEKYLQRSIVDCLVSNS
;
A
#
# COMPACT_ATOMS: atom_id res chain seq x y z
N MET A 1 13.46 -30.17 23.05
CA MET A 1 13.00 -30.42 21.68
C MET A 1 14.23 -30.53 20.79
N SER A 2 14.34 -31.56 19.95
CA SER A 2 15.52 -31.76 19.10
C SER A 2 15.34 -31.06 17.74
N PHE A 3 16.46 -30.74 17.07
CA PHE A 3 16.44 -30.16 15.72
C PHE A 3 15.68 -31.00 14.70
N GLY A 4 15.51 -32.31 14.95
CA GLY A 4 14.66 -33.18 14.13
C GLY A 4 13.19 -32.74 14.14
N GLN A 5 12.65 -32.29 15.28
CA GLN A 5 11.27 -31.81 15.41
C GLN A 5 11.05 -30.47 14.69
N LEU A 6 12.07 -29.62 14.63
CA LEU A 6 12.03 -28.38 13.84
C LEU A 6 12.06 -28.67 12.34
N GLY A 7 12.78 -29.73 11.94
CA GLY A 7 12.80 -30.23 10.57
C GLY A 7 11.43 -30.76 10.13
N THR A 8 10.77 -31.57 10.96
CA THR A 8 9.40 -32.07 10.65
C THR A 8 8.39 -30.94 10.58
N SER A 9 8.44 -29.98 11.51
CA SER A 9 7.51 -28.84 11.51
C SER A 9 7.69 -27.94 10.28
N LYS A 10 8.94 -27.78 9.80
CA LYS A 10 9.22 -27.06 8.54
C LYS A 10 8.75 -27.85 7.31
N ALA A 11 8.95 -29.16 7.29
CA ALA A 11 8.47 -30.01 6.19
C ALA A 11 6.92 -30.07 6.14
N GLU A 12 6.25 -30.13 7.29
CA GLU A 12 4.79 -30.05 7.38
C GLU A 12 4.26 -28.68 6.89
N TYR A 13 4.96 -27.59 7.18
CA TYR A 13 4.63 -26.27 6.66
C TYR A 13 4.78 -26.19 5.13
N GLU A 14 5.84 -26.78 4.59
CA GLU A 14 6.12 -26.83 3.14
C GLU A 14 5.19 -27.79 2.37
N MET A 15 4.75 -28.90 3.00
CA MET A 15 3.77 -29.83 2.44
C MET A 15 2.36 -29.24 2.42
N ASN A 16 1.95 -28.52 3.47
CA ASN A 16 0.66 -27.81 3.49
C ASN A 16 0.58 -26.62 2.52
N THR A 17 1.71 -26.19 1.95
CA THR A 17 1.76 -25.14 0.92
C THR A 17 1.69 -25.67 -0.52
N HIS A 18 1.65 -27.00 -0.71
CA HIS A 18 1.64 -27.65 -2.03
C HIS A 18 0.32 -28.38 -2.37
N GLU A 19 -0.79 -28.06 -1.70
CA GLU A 19 -2.11 -28.45 -2.18
C GLU A 19 -2.76 -27.29 -2.93
N ASN A 20 -2.97 -27.53 -4.23
CA ASN A 20 -3.72 -26.68 -5.14
C ASN A 20 -5.13 -26.41 -4.60
N THR A 21 -5.32 -25.24 -4.02
CA THR A 21 -6.59 -24.52 -4.07
C THR A 21 -6.32 -23.19 -4.77
N PHE A 22 -7.20 -22.82 -5.69
CA PHE A 22 -7.34 -21.44 -6.15
C PHE A 22 -7.63 -20.58 -4.91
N ASP A 23 -6.57 -20.11 -4.26
CA ASP A 23 -6.66 -19.32 -3.06
C ASP A 23 -5.70 -18.16 -3.25
N SER A 24 -6.29 -17.05 -3.70
CA SER A 24 -5.70 -15.73 -3.85
C SER A 24 -5.24 -15.21 -2.49
N LYS A 25 -4.23 -15.84 -1.90
CA LYS A 25 -3.54 -15.33 -0.72
C LYS A 25 -2.70 -14.15 -1.21
N PRO A 26 -2.86 -12.95 -0.64
CA PRO A 26 -2.07 -11.80 -1.04
C PRO A 26 -0.60 -12.15 -0.85
N GLU A 27 0.16 -12.12 -1.94
CA GLU A 27 1.61 -12.33 -1.91
C GLU A 27 2.23 -11.20 -1.08
N ILE A 28 2.66 -11.50 0.15
CA ILE A 28 3.26 -10.49 1.04
C ILE A 28 4.71 -10.27 0.61
N LYS A 29 4.96 -9.19 -0.12
CA LYS A 29 6.31 -8.76 -0.48
C LYS A 29 6.93 -7.95 0.67
N PRO A 30 8.13 -8.31 1.17
CA PRO A 30 8.78 -7.55 2.22
C PRO A 30 9.17 -6.16 1.72
N PHE A 31 8.73 -5.12 2.41
CA PHE A 31 9.13 -3.74 2.17
C PHE A 31 10.16 -3.31 3.22
N THR A 32 11.39 -3.04 2.81
CA THR A 32 12.48 -2.60 3.70
C THR A 32 13.02 -1.26 3.25
N THR A 33 13.16 -0.30 4.18
CA THR A 33 13.64 1.05 3.91
C THR A 33 14.74 1.45 4.91
N LYS A 34 15.69 2.27 4.47
CA LYS A 34 16.69 2.92 5.34
C LYS A 34 16.22 4.33 5.70
N ALA A 35 16.29 4.68 6.98
CA ALA A 35 15.96 6.01 7.48
C ALA A 35 16.99 6.46 8.52
N PRO A 36 17.16 7.79 8.73
CA PRO A 36 17.99 8.30 9.81
C PRO A 36 17.53 7.78 11.18
N VAL A 37 18.48 7.58 12.10
CA VAL A 37 18.23 6.99 13.43
C VAL A 37 17.11 7.74 14.17
N HIS A 38 17.16 9.06 14.19
CA HIS A 38 16.15 9.89 14.88
C HIS A 38 14.72 9.69 14.34
N VAL A 39 14.56 9.37 13.05
CA VAL A 39 13.25 9.08 12.45
C VAL A 39 12.75 7.72 12.95
N VAL A 40 13.63 6.73 13.03
CA VAL A 40 13.29 5.40 13.54
C VAL A 40 12.88 5.46 15.00
N GLU A 41 13.63 6.20 15.83
CA GLU A 41 13.32 6.40 17.25
C GLU A 41 11.97 7.11 17.44
N ALA A 42 11.67 8.13 16.64
CA ALA A 42 10.37 8.81 16.68
C ALA A 42 9.22 7.86 16.30
N LEU A 43 9.39 7.04 15.27
CA LEU A 43 8.40 6.03 14.88
C LEU A 43 8.19 4.99 15.98
N ASP A 44 9.26 4.51 16.62
CA ASP A 44 9.19 3.54 17.71
C ASP A 44 8.46 4.13 18.93
N ALA A 45 8.73 5.40 19.28
CA ALA A 45 8.07 6.09 20.38
C ALA A 45 6.55 6.25 20.14
N VAL A 46 6.15 6.69 18.95
CA VAL A 46 4.74 6.84 18.57
C VAL A 46 4.04 5.49 18.51
N ALA A 47 4.68 4.49 17.89
CA ALA A 47 4.11 3.14 17.79
C ALA A 47 3.88 2.51 19.17
N SER A 48 4.86 2.68 20.08
CA SER A 48 4.74 2.24 21.47
C SER A 48 3.58 2.93 22.20
N HIS A 49 3.42 4.25 22.03
CA HIS A 49 2.30 4.99 22.62
C HIS A 49 0.94 4.49 22.12
N MET A 50 0.86 4.05 20.86
CA MET A 50 -0.36 3.53 20.24
C MET A 50 -0.52 2.00 20.40
N ASN A 51 0.32 1.34 21.20
CA ASN A 51 0.33 -0.13 21.39
C ASN A 51 0.39 -0.92 20.07
N MET A 52 1.20 -0.49 19.11
CA MET A 52 1.42 -1.19 17.84
C MET A 52 2.90 -1.34 17.50
N THR A 53 3.21 -2.23 16.56
CA THR A 53 4.58 -2.38 16.06
C THR A 53 4.92 -1.23 15.11
N ARG A 54 6.21 -0.87 15.00
CA ARG A 54 6.69 0.11 14.02
C ARG A 54 6.20 -0.20 12.61
N ASN A 55 6.27 -1.46 12.18
CA ASN A 55 5.85 -1.87 10.84
C ASN A 55 4.34 -1.68 10.64
N ALA A 56 3.51 -1.95 11.67
CA ALA A 56 2.08 -1.69 11.59
C ALA A 56 1.78 -0.19 11.50
N LEU A 57 2.50 0.65 12.24
CA LEU A 57 2.39 2.11 12.14
C LEU A 57 2.77 2.61 10.75
N VAL A 58 3.93 2.18 10.23
CA VAL A 58 4.40 2.57 8.90
C VAL A 58 3.40 2.16 7.82
N LEU A 59 2.86 0.94 7.89
CA LEU A 59 1.87 0.48 6.93
C LEU A 59 0.57 1.30 7.02
N LYS A 60 0.11 1.65 8.23
CA LYS A 60 -1.04 2.54 8.41
C LYS A 60 -0.80 3.92 7.81
N LEU A 61 0.40 4.49 8.01
CA LEU A 61 0.77 5.78 7.41
C LEU A 61 0.79 5.71 5.89
N ILE A 62 1.36 4.65 5.30
CA ILE A 62 1.37 4.46 3.85
C ILE A 62 -0.05 4.38 3.30
N ASN A 63 -0.91 3.56 3.91
CA ASN A 63 -2.29 3.39 3.45
C ASN A 63 -3.12 4.67 3.59
N GLN A 64 -2.82 5.50 4.60
CA GLN A 64 -3.50 6.77 4.80
C GLN A 64 -3.02 7.84 3.81
N TYR A 65 -1.70 7.99 3.63
CA TYR A 65 -1.13 9.14 2.93
C TYR A 65 -0.85 8.90 1.45
N LEU A 66 -0.72 7.65 1.00
CA LEU A 66 -0.47 7.36 -0.42
C LEU A 66 -1.60 7.86 -1.34
N PRO A 67 -2.89 7.66 -1.03
CA PRO A 67 -3.99 8.24 -1.81
C PRO A 67 -3.90 9.77 -1.88
N ASP A 68 -3.80 10.42 -0.73
CA ASP A 68 -3.80 11.88 -0.61
C ASP A 68 -2.63 12.51 -1.37
N ALA A 69 -1.44 11.89 -1.29
CA ALA A 69 -0.26 12.33 -2.01
C ALA A 69 -0.44 12.20 -3.53
N PHE A 70 -1.03 11.10 -4.00
CA PHE A 70 -1.26 10.90 -5.43
C PHE A 70 -2.29 11.89 -5.99
N ILE A 71 -3.39 12.11 -5.26
CA ILE A 71 -4.41 13.10 -5.64
C ILE A 71 -3.81 14.51 -5.69
N SER A 72 -3.08 14.91 -4.65
CA SER A 72 -2.45 16.23 -4.58
C SER A 72 -1.49 16.47 -5.74
N TYR A 73 -0.74 15.44 -6.13
CA TYR A 73 0.11 15.47 -7.32
C TYR A 73 -0.71 15.68 -8.60
N SER A 74 -1.75 14.86 -8.82
CA SER A 74 -2.57 14.91 -10.04
C SER A 74 -3.31 16.23 -10.20
N VAL A 75 -3.83 16.80 -9.11
CA VAL A 75 -4.47 18.13 -9.11
C VAL A 75 -3.46 19.20 -9.53
N ALA A 76 -2.29 19.26 -8.88
CA ALA A 76 -1.27 20.26 -9.19
C ALA A 76 -0.75 20.13 -10.64
N TYR A 77 -0.60 18.89 -11.13
CA TYR A 77 -0.20 18.60 -12.49
C TYR A 77 -1.22 19.12 -13.52
N ASN A 78 -2.51 18.79 -13.33
CA ASN A 78 -3.57 19.24 -14.23
C ASN A 78 -3.76 20.76 -14.19
N GLN A 79 -3.66 21.38 -13.01
CA GLN A 79 -3.67 22.85 -12.89
C GLN A 79 -2.51 23.49 -13.68
N ALA A 80 -1.30 22.93 -13.62
CA ALA A 80 -0.16 23.47 -14.34
C ALA A 80 -0.33 23.40 -15.87
N ILE A 81 -0.91 22.32 -16.39
CA ILE A 81 -1.12 22.12 -17.83
C ILE A 81 -2.28 22.95 -18.37
N ASN A 82 -3.34 23.11 -17.57
CA ASN A 82 -4.58 23.78 -17.97
C ASN A 82 -4.64 25.25 -17.48
N ASN A 83 -3.50 25.90 -17.26
CA ASN A 83 -3.41 27.31 -16.86
C ASN A 83 -4.19 27.69 -15.59
N GLY A 84 -4.12 26.84 -14.56
CA GLY A 84 -4.72 27.06 -13.24
C GLY A 84 -6.10 26.46 -13.04
N PHE A 85 -6.66 25.79 -14.05
CA PHE A 85 -7.93 25.06 -13.94
C PHE A 85 -7.69 23.55 -13.85
N ALA A 86 -8.29 22.89 -12.87
CA ALA A 86 -8.39 21.44 -12.87
C ALA A 86 -9.85 21.08 -12.60
N ASP A 87 -10.54 20.52 -13.60
CA ASP A 87 -11.81 19.85 -13.37
C ASP A 87 -11.51 18.52 -12.68
N ASP A 88 -12.29 18.17 -11.66
CA ASP A 88 -12.19 16.89 -10.98
C ASP A 88 -12.27 15.73 -11.99
N LYS A 89 -13.06 15.88 -13.05
CA LYS A 89 -13.17 14.89 -14.14
C LYS A 89 -11.86 14.66 -14.89
N ASP A 90 -11.10 15.71 -15.15
CA ASP A 90 -9.83 15.62 -15.87
C ASP A 90 -8.78 14.95 -14.99
N VAL A 91 -8.75 15.31 -13.69
CA VAL A 91 -7.87 14.68 -12.69
C VAL A 91 -8.17 13.18 -12.55
N ILE A 92 -9.44 12.80 -12.47
CA ILE A 92 -9.85 11.39 -12.39
C ILE A 92 -9.47 10.64 -13.66
N SER A 93 -9.71 11.23 -14.82
CA SER A 93 -9.40 10.61 -16.11
C SER A 93 -7.89 10.36 -16.25
N ASP A 94 -7.06 11.33 -15.84
CA ASP A 94 -5.60 11.21 -15.87
C ASP A 94 -5.11 10.09 -14.93
N MET A 95 -5.66 10.04 -13.71
CA MET A 95 -5.33 8.98 -12.74
C MET A 95 -5.75 7.59 -13.22
N ASP A 96 -6.94 7.46 -13.80
CA ASP A 96 -7.44 6.20 -14.36
C ASP A 96 -6.60 5.73 -15.57
N LEU A 97 -6.19 6.66 -16.43
CA LEU A 97 -5.26 6.38 -17.53
C LEU A 97 -3.89 5.90 -17.01
N MET A 98 -3.34 6.56 -15.98
CA MET A 98 -2.08 6.14 -15.36
C MET A 98 -2.18 4.71 -14.80
N ILE A 99 -3.24 4.40 -14.07
CA ILE A 99 -3.46 3.08 -13.49
C ILE A 99 -3.57 2.02 -14.58
N LYS A 100 -4.32 2.28 -15.65
CA LYS A 100 -4.50 1.34 -16.78
C LYS A 100 -3.23 1.13 -17.59
N ASN A 101 -2.39 2.15 -17.68
CA ASN A 101 -1.12 2.08 -18.41
C ASN A 101 0.00 1.46 -17.58
N ALA A 102 -0.15 1.38 -16.25
CA ALA A 102 0.80 0.72 -15.38
C ALA A 102 0.56 -0.80 -15.41
N GLU A 103 1.63 -1.59 -15.56
CA GLU A 103 1.59 -3.05 -15.44
C GLU A 103 1.42 -3.47 -13.97
N LEU A 104 0.20 -3.28 -13.44
CA LEU A 104 -0.17 -3.56 -12.05
C LEU A 104 -0.83 -4.94 -11.90
N SER A 105 -0.74 -5.51 -10.69
CA SER A 105 -1.60 -6.65 -10.34
C SER A 105 -3.03 -6.17 -10.13
N ALA A 106 -4.00 -7.09 -10.27
CA ALA A 106 -5.42 -6.78 -10.08
C ALA A 106 -5.75 -6.22 -8.68
N GLU A 107 -4.99 -6.63 -7.66
CA GLU A 107 -5.13 -6.13 -6.29
C GLU A 107 -4.61 -4.71 -6.14
N ALA A 108 -3.50 -4.37 -6.81
CA ALA A 108 -2.94 -3.02 -6.82
C ALA A 108 -3.84 -2.05 -7.59
N GLU A 109 -4.40 -2.48 -8.73
CA GLU A 109 -5.40 -1.72 -9.48
C GLU A 109 -6.63 -1.42 -8.61
N LYS A 110 -7.19 -2.44 -7.96
CA LYS A 110 -8.34 -2.27 -7.04
C LYS A 110 -8.02 -1.37 -5.85
N TYR A 111 -6.82 -1.47 -5.29
CA TYR A 111 -6.37 -0.61 -4.20
C TYR A 111 -6.38 0.86 -4.64
N LEU A 112 -5.74 1.19 -5.77
CA LEU A 112 -5.67 2.56 -6.29
C LEU A 112 -7.05 3.07 -6.75
N GLN A 113 -7.86 2.25 -7.42
CA GLN A 113 -9.21 2.63 -7.83
C GLN A 113 -10.11 2.95 -6.64
N ARG A 114 -10.07 2.13 -5.57
CA ARG A 114 -10.80 2.43 -4.33
C ARG A 114 -10.34 3.73 -3.71
N SER A 115 -9.03 3.95 -3.64
CA SER A 115 -8.47 5.21 -3.14
C SER A 115 -8.94 6.44 -3.92
N ILE A 116 -9.15 6.32 -5.23
CA ILE A 116 -9.72 7.39 -6.08
C ILE A 116 -11.22 7.57 -5.79
N VAL A 117 -11.99 6.47 -5.80
CA VAL A 117 -13.45 6.51 -5.61
C VAL A 117 -13.84 7.02 -4.22
N ASP A 118 -13.15 6.57 -3.17
CA ASP A 118 -13.42 6.99 -1.78
C ASP A 118 -13.19 8.50 -1.60
N CYS A 119 -12.27 9.10 -2.36
CA CYS A 119 -12.05 10.54 -2.36
C CYS A 119 -13.19 11.31 -3.05
N LEU A 120 -13.71 10.81 -4.17
CA LEU A 120 -14.82 11.43 -4.91
C LEU A 120 -16.12 11.44 -4.10
N VAL A 121 -16.39 10.36 -3.38
CA VAL A 121 -17.58 10.24 -2.53
C VAL A 121 -17.48 11.13 -1.28
N SER A 122 -16.27 11.38 -0.77
CA SER A 122 -16.05 12.21 0.42
C SER A 122 -16.12 13.72 0.14
N ASN A 123 -15.95 14.14 -1.12
CA ASN A 123 -16.02 15.54 -1.56
C ASN A 123 -17.35 15.90 -2.27
N SER A 124 -18.32 14.99 -2.31
CA SER A 124 -19.69 15.18 -2.81
C SER A 124 -20.67 15.51 -1.68
#